data_AF-A0A817U358-F1
#
_entry.id   AF-A0A817U358-F1
#
_cell.length_a   1.000
_cell.length_b   1.000
_cell.length_c   1.000
_cell.angle_alpha   90.00
_cell.angle_beta   90.00
_cell.angle_gamma   90.00
#
_symmetry.space_group_name_H-M   'P 1'
#
loop_
_entity.id
_entity.type
_entity.pdbx_description
1 polymer ?
#
loop_
_entity_poly.entity_id
_entity_poly.type
_entity_poly.pdbx_seq_one_letter_code
_entity_poly.pdbx_strand_id
1 'polypeptide(L)'
;MASNNQTCFIFDKDESTKILIQMAYEIPSTRIRRQFNLLRSTDESVSQTIRRLTANIEHTLMKENKANKRRQKQHTDVKSDNEKQTILVQLFDSNDQLIDENQTNNKQAWINCKKLLINEQSYNVEYNAPAVIKFRFPDIIMTN
;
A
#
# COMPACT_ATOMS: atom_id res chain seq x y z
N MET A 1 6.33 -23.10 -0.97
CA MET A 1 6.19 -21.72 -1.48
C MET A 1 5.88 -20.84 -0.28
N ALA A 2 6.83 -20.02 0.15
CA ALA A 2 6.64 -19.18 1.34
C ALA A 2 5.67 -18.05 1.00
N SER A 3 4.45 -18.15 1.49
CA SER A 3 3.50 -17.03 1.50
C SER A 3 4.07 -15.95 2.42
N ASN A 4 4.81 -15.00 1.85
CA ASN A 4 5.06 -13.74 2.53
C ASN A 4 3.69 -13.06 2.65
N ASN A 5 2.98 -13.29 3.76
CA ASN A 5 1.71 -12.63 4.06
C ASN A 5 1.95 -11.13 4.19
N GLN A 6 1.91 -10.42 3.07
CA GLN A 6 1.94 -8.97 3.05
C GLN A 6 0.61 -8.50 3.64
N THR A 7 0.67 -7.59 4.61
CA THR A 7 -0.52 -7.08 5.29
C THR A 7 -0.70 -5.61 4.96
N CYS A 8 -1.92 -5.22 4.63
CA CYS A 8 -2.37 -3.85 4.50
C CYS A 8 -3.23 -3.52 5.72
N PHE A 9 -2.79 -2.55 6.51
CA PHE A 9 -3.49 -2.13 7.71
C PHE A 9 -4.37 -0.92 7.42
N ILE A 10 -5.60 -0.96 7.91
CA ILE A 10 -6.55 0.15 7.85
C ILE A 10 -6.84 0.61 9.26
N PHE A 11 -6.70 1.90 9.53
CA PHE A 11 -7.00 2.48 10.84
C PHE A 11 -7.97 3.64 10.73
N ASP A 12 -8.99 3.66 11.58
CA ASP A 12 -9.79 4.86 11.78
C ASP A 12 -8.93 5.98 12.40
N LYS A 13 -9.16 7.21 11.91
CA LYS A 13 -8.55 8.45 12.38
C LYS A 13 -9.61 9.53 12.49
N ASP A 14 -9.32 10.55 13.30
CA ASP A 14 -10.14 11.75 13.46
C ASP A 14 -11.63 11.40 13.71
N GLU A 15 -11.91 10.66 14.79
CA GLU A 15 -13.27 10.22 15.15
C GLU A 15 -13.98 9.42 14.04
N SER A 16 -13.19 8.61 13.31
CA SER A 16 -13.64 7.79 12.18
C SER A 16 -14.18 8.58 10.98
N THR A 17 -13.84 9.88 10.86
CA THR A 17 -14.07 10.69 9.65
C THR A 17 -13.00 10.44 8.58
N LYS A 18 -11.88 9.82 8.97
CA LYS A 18 -10.80 9.45 8.07
C LYS A 18 -10.35 8.01 8.31
N ILE A 19 -9.82 7.41 7.26
CA ILE A 19 -9.10 6.14 7.28
C ILE A 19 -7.65 6.35 6.90
N LEU A 20 -6.75 5.68 7.60
CA LEU A 20 -5.34 5.58 7.28
C LEU A 20 -5.06 4.18 6.73
N ILE A 21 -4.67 4.11 5.46
CA ILE A 21 -4.29 2.89 4.76
C ILE A 21 -2.77 2.78 4.78
N GLN A 22 -2.22 1.72 5.35
CA GLN A 22 -0.78 1.49 5.48
C GLN A 22 -0.36 0.15 4.89
N MET A 23 0.62 0.17 4.00
CA MET A 23 1.14 -1.06 3.38
C MET A 23 2.59 -0.88 2.95
N ALA A 24 3.33 -1.98 2.84
CA ALA A 24 4.66 -2.00 2.24
C ALA A 24 4.59 -2.66 0.86
N TYR A 25 4.86 -1.90 -0.19
CA TYR A 25 4.88 -2.41 -1.56
C TYR A 25 6.31 -2.72 -2.00
N GLU A 26 6.52 -3.92 -2.51
CA GLU A 26 7.80 -4.33 -3.08
C GLU A 26 7.82 -3.95 -4.57
N ILE A 27 8.80 -3.16 -4.99
CA ILE A 27 8.90 -2.76 -6.37
C ILE A 27 9.47 -3.92 -7.20
N PRO A 28 8.75 -4.44 -8.22
CA PRO A 28 9.19 -5.65 -8.93
C PRO A 28 10.57 -5.53 -9.58
N SER A 29 10.91 -4.33 -10.11
CA SER A 29 12.16 -4.10 -10.84
C SER A 29 13.40 -3.99 -9.95
N THR A 30 13.26 -3.51 -8.72
CA THR A 30 14.38 -3.25 -7.80
C THR A 30 14.40 -4.16 -6.59
N ARG A 31 13.27 -4.85 -6.29
CA ARG A 31 13.01 -5.55 -5.02
C ARG A 31 13.08 -4.64 -3.78
N ILE A 32 13.09 -3.32 -3.97
CA ILE A 32 13.07 -2.35 -2.86
C ILE A 32 11.65 -2.30 -2.30
N ARG A 33 11.53 -2.42 -0.99
CA ARG A 33 10.26 -2.25 -0.27
C ARG A 33 10.07 -0.78 0.11
N ARG A 34 8.90 -0.23 -0.23
CA ARG A 34 8.51 1.14 0.09
C ARG A 34 7.23 1.12 0.91
N GLN A 35 7.23 1.86 2.01
CA GLN A 35 6.04 2.03 2.83
C GLN A 35 5.15 3.14 2.24
N PHE A 36 3.87 2.83 2.12
CA PHE A 36 2.83 3.74 1.69
C PHE A 36 1.88 3.97 2.85
N ASN A 37 1.59 5.24 3.09
CA ASN A 37 0.64 5.71 4.09
C ASN A 37 -0.32 6.66 3.39
N LEU A 38 -1.61 6.33 3.38
CA LEU A 38 -2.63 7.10 2.68
C LEU A 38 -3.75 7.44 3.66
N LEU A 39 -3.80 8.71 4.09
CA LEU A 39 -4.87 9.23 4.92
C LEU A 39 -5.98 9.81 4.03
N ARG A 40 -7.21 9.33 4.19
CA ARG A 40 -8.35 9.69 3.33
C ARG A 40 -9.63 9.86 4.12
N SER A 41 -10.55 10.64 3.56
CA SER A 41 -11.89 10.82 4.13
C SER A 41 -12.69 9.53 3.98
N THR A 42 -13.56 9.23 4.93
CA THR A 42 -14.57 8.17 4.79
C THR A 42 -15.67 8.51 3.79
N ASP A 43 -15.81 9.79 3.45
CA ASP A 43 -16.89 10.30 2.59
C ASP A 43 -16.48 10.42 1.12
N GLU A 44 -15.19 10.25 0.80
CA GLU A 44 -14.77 10.17 -0.61
C GLU A 44 -15.25 8.85 -1.25
N SER A 45 -15.25 8.76 -2.58
CA SER A 45 -15.54 7.48 -3.24
C SER A 45 -14.35 6.52 -3.16
N VAL A 46 -14.62 5.21 -3.12
CA VAL A 46 -13.58 4.16 -3.18
C VAL A 46 -12.71 4.34 -4.42
N SER A 47 -13.33 4.63 -5.57
CA SER A 47 -12.62 4.88 -6.82
C SER A 47 -11.62 6.05 -6.73
N GLN A 48 -11.94 7.10 -5.97
CA GLN A 48 -11.00 8.19 -5.71
C GLN A 48 -9.84 7.75 -4.81
N THR A 49 -10.12 6.99 -3.74
CA THR A 49 -9.09 6.42 -2.88
C THR A 49 -8.13 5.54 -3.67
N ILE A 50 -8.66 4.65 -4.51
CA ILE A 50 -7.88 3.74 -5.36
C ILE A 50 -7.03 4.51 -6.35
N ARG A 51 -7.60 5.47 -7.08
CA ARG A 51 -6.84 6.32 -8.01
C ARG A 51 -5.66 7.03 -7.34
N ARG A 52 -5.86 7.52 -6.10
CA ARG A 52 -4.79 8.16 -5.33
C ARG A 52 -3.73 7.16 -4.88
N LEU A 53 -4.12 5.95 -4.48
CA LEU A 53 -3.19 4.87 -4.15
C LEU A 53 -2.35 4.49 -5.37
N THR A 54 -2.99 4.26 -6.51
CA THR A 54 -2.35 3.99 -7.81
C THR A 54 -1.35 5.10 -8.15
N ALA A 55 -1.77 6.37 -8.13
CA ALA A 55 -0.90 7.50 -8.46
C ALA A 55 0.32 7.61 -7.53
N ASN A 56 0.15 7.33 -6.23
CA ASN A 56 1.25 7.33 -5.27
C ASN A 56 2.29 6.23 -5.57
N ILE A 57 1.81 5.03 -5.90
CA ILE A 57 2.67 3.90 -6.27
C ILE A 57 3.39 4.19 -7.59
N GLU A 58 2.66 4.63 -8.62
CA GLU A 58 3.22 5.02 -9.92
C GLU A 58 4.30 6.09 -9.79
N HIS A 59 4.04 7.15 -9.02
CA HIS A 59 5.01 8.21 -8.80
C HIS A 59 6.28 7.70 -8.11
N THR A 60 6.14 6.76 -7.17
CA THR A 60 7.28 6.13 -6.50
C THR A 60 8.07 5.26 -7.49
N LEU A 61 7.39 4.44 -8.29
CA LEU A 61 8.00 3.63 -9.33
C LEU A 61 8.76 4.48 -10.36
N MET A 62 8.19 5.59 -10.80
CA MET A 62 8.87 6.52 -11.70
C MET A 62 10.15 7.09 -11.10
N LYS A 63 10.16 7.42 -9.81
CA LYS A 63 11.35 7.91 -9.11
C LYS A 63 12.44 6.84 -9.02
N GLU A 64 12.08 5.63 -8.63
CA GLU A 64 13.02 4.51 -8.50
C GLU A 64 13.60 4.09 -9.86
N ASN A 65 12.77 4.00 -10.90
CA ASN A 65 13.22 3.70 -12.25
C ASN A 65 14.19 4.77 -12.77
N LYS A 66 13.95 6.06 -12.50
CA LYS A 66 14.88 7.14 -12.85
C LYS A 66 16.20 7.01 -12.07
N ALA A 67 16.15 6.69 -10.78
CA ALA A 67 17.34 6.50 -9.96
C ALA A 67 18.18 5.31 -10.44
N ASN A 68 17.55 4.20 -10.78
CA ASN A 68 18.20 3.03 -11.37
C ASN A 68 18.85 3.33 -12.72
N LYS A 69 18.15 4.02 -13.63
CA LYS A 69 18.71 4.42 -14.93
C LYS A 69 19.96 5.29 -14.75
N ARG A 70 19.99 6.18 -13.76
CA ARG A 70 21.19 6.98 -13.44
C ARG A 70 22.37 6.14 -12.95
N ARG A 71 22.11 5.09 -12.17
CA ARG A 71 23.14 4.14 -11.71
C ARG A 71 23.66 3.28 -12.86
N GLN A 72 22.79 2.81 -13.74
CA GLN A 72 23.15 1.97 -14.89
C GLN A 72 23.88 2.74 -16.00
N LYS A 73 23.62 4.04 -16.19
CA LYS A 73 24.34 4.85 -17.19
C LYS A 73 25.85 5.01 -16.94
N GLN A 74 26.39 4.58 -15.79
CA GLN A 74 27.84 4.47 -15.59
C GLN A 74 28.44 3.21 -16.25
N HIS A 75 27.60 2.24 -16.65
CA HIS A 75 27.99 1.03 -17.35
C HIS A 75 26.99 0.76 -18.50
N THR A 76 27.35 1.21 -19.70
CA THR A 76 26.72 0.89 -21.02
C THR A 76 25.34 1.47 -21.37
N ASP A 77 25.26 2.00 -22.60
CA ASP A 77 24.07 2.47 -23.31
C ASP A 77 23.11 1.33 -23.63
N VAL A 78 22.18 1.03 -22.72
CA VAL A 78 21.03 0.17 -23.02
C VAL A 78 19.77 1.02 -23.09
N LYS A 79 19.20 1.11 -24.29
CA LYS A 79 17.85 1.67 -24.52
C LYS A 79 16.85 0.79 -23.77
N SER A 80 16.36 1.27 -22.63
CA SER A 80 15.28 0.62 -21.88
C SER A 80 13.96 1.24 -22.26
N ASP A 81 13.10 0.41 -22.84
CA ASP A 81 11.72 0.69 -23.21
C ASP A 81 10.96 1.37 -22.08
N ASN A 82 10.25 2.43 -22.45
CA ASN A 82 9.46 3.28 -21.59
C ASN A 82 8.03 2.72 -21.48
N GLU A 83 7.87 1.43 -21.20
CA GLU A 83 6.56 0.89 -20.93
C GLU A 83 6.05 1.50 -19.61
N LYS A 84 5.02 2.34 -19.71
CA LYS A 84 4.26 2.78 -18.55
C LYS A 84 3.65 1.52 -17.92
N GLN A 85 4.22 1.05 -16.82
CA GLN A 85 3.58 0.04 -16.00
C GLN A 85 2.30 0.64 -15.43
N THR A 86 1.17 0.29 -16.02
CA THR A 86 -0.16 0.59 -15.49
C THR A 86 -0.34 -0.20 -14.20
N ILE A 87 -0.59 0.48 -13.09
CA ILE A 87 -0.81 -0.18 -11.80
C ILE A 87 -2.28 -0.56 -11.69
N LEU A 88 -2.57 -1.85 -11.61
CA LEU A 88 -3.90 -2.36 -11.34
C LEU A 88 -4.07 -2.54 -9.84
N VAL A 89 -5.10 -1.91 -9.28
CA VAL A 89 -5.47 -2.02 -7.87
C VAL A 89 -6.90 -2.56 -7.80
N GLN A 90 -7.11 -3.62 -7.03
CA GLN A 90 -8.41 -4.29 -6.89
C GLN A 90 -8.65 -4.64 -5.42
N LEU A 91 -9.91 -4.49 -4.99
CA LEU A 91 -10.35 -4.82 -3.63
C LEU A 91 -11.30 -6.02 -3.67
N PHE A 92 -11.06 -6.99 -2.78
CA PHE A 92 -11.85 -8.20 -2.67
C PHE A 92 -12.45 -8.33 -1.26
N ASP A 93 -13.70 -8.76 -1.20
CA ASP A 93 -14.41 -9.06 0.04
C ASP A 93 -14.01 -10.44 0.61
N SER A 94 -14.70 -10.88 1.66
CA SER A 94 -14.47 -12.20 2.29
C SER A 94 -14.83 -13.40 1.41
N ASN A 95 -15.58 -13.18 0.34
CA ASN A 95 -16.02 -14.21 -0.60
C ASN A 95 -15.21 -14.18 -1.91
N ASP A 96 -14.05 -13.50 -1.90
CA ASP A 96 -13.22 -13.22 -3.08
C ASP A 96 -14.00 -12.53 -4.22
N GLN A 97 -15.05 -11.76 -3.89
CA GLN A 97 -15.78 -10.94 -4.86
C GLN A 97 -15.19 -9.54 -4.95
N LEU A 98 -15.12 -9.00 -6.17
CA LEU A 98 -14.63 -7.66 -6.41
C LEU A 98 -15.59 -6.64 -5.80
N ILE A 99 -15.08 -5.75 -4.96
CA ILE A 99 -15.86 -4.66 -4.37
C ILE A 99 -16.09 -3.58 -5.44
N ASP A 100 -17.35 -3.23 -5.70
CA ASP A 100 -17.71 -2.18 -6.65
C ASP A 100 -17.31 -0.79 -6.10
N GLU A 101 -16.33 -0.17 -6.76
CA GLU A 101 -15.75 1.11 -6.41
C GLU A 101 -16.70 2.31 -6.57
N ASN A 102 -17.77 2.16 -7.35
CA ASN A 102 -18.71 3.23 -7.67
C ASN A 102 -19.96 3.21 -6.80
N GLN A 103 -20.33 2.05 -6.26
CA GLN A 103 -21.53 1.88 -5.44
C GLN A 103 -21.21 1.87 -3.94
N THR A 104 -20.03 1.39 -3.55
CA THR A 104 -19.70 1.19 -2.14
C THR A 104 -19.15 2.47 -1.51
N ASN A 105 -19.66 2.84 -0.32
CA ASN A 105 -19.04 3.88 0.49
C ASN A 105 -17.62 3.48 0.90
N ASN A 106 -16.69 4.44 0.94
CA ASN A 106 -15.28 4.16 1.20
C ASN A 106 -15.05 3.44 2.52
N LYS A 107 -15.68 3.88 3.61
CA LYS A 107 -15.54 3.22 4.91
C LYS A 107 -15.99 1.75 4.86
N GLN A 108 -17.17 1.50 4.26
CA GLN A 108 -17.73 0.15 4.16
C GLN A 108 -16.87 -0.76 3.28
N ALA A 109 -16.32 -0.23 2.19
CA ALA A 109 -15.42 -0.97 1.32
C ALA A 109 -14.19 -1.48 2.10
N TRP A 110 -13.54 -0.63 2.89
CA TRP A 110 -12.35 -1.04 3.64
C TRP A 110 -12.63 -1.91 4.88
N ILE A 111 -13.81 -1.80 5.47
CA ILE A 111 -14.27 -2.72 6.53
C ILE A 111 -14.48 -4.14 5.97
N ASN A 112 -15.13 -4.22 4.82
CA ASN A 112 -15.50 -5.48 4.18
C ASN A 112 -14.34 -6.11 3.38
N CYS A 113 -13.38 -5.29 2.94
CA CYS A 113 -12.20 -5.74 2.22
C CYS A 113 -11.37 -6.69 3.08
N LYS A 114 -11.10 -7.88 2.55
CA LYS A 114 -10.19 -8.87 3.15
C LYS A 114 -8.91 -9.02 2.36
N LYS A 115 -8.93 -8.64 1.09
CA LYS A 115 -7.78 -8.79 0.22
C LYS A 115 -7.66 -7.62 -0.73
N LEU A 116 -6.46 -7.03 -0.75
CA LEU A 116 -6.07 -5.96 -1.66
C LEU A 116 -5.07 -6.57 -2.65
N LEU A 117 -5.35 -6.45 -3.94
CA LEU A 117 -4.46 -6.89 -5.00
C LEU A 117 -3.87 -5.66 -5.69
N ILE A 118 -2.55 -5.59 -5.74
CA ILE A 118 -1.83 -4.57 -6.50
C ILE A 118 -0.92 -5.28 -7.48
N ASN A 119 -1.27 -5.22 -8.77
CA ASN A 119 -0.69 -6.05 -9.82
C ASN A 119 -0.75 -7.54 -9.42
N GLU A 120 0.40 -8.18 -9.24
CA GLU A 120 0.53 -9.59 -8.85
C GLU A 120 0.76 -9.77 -7.33
N GLN A 121 0.76 -8.69 -6.56
CA GLN A 121 1.00 -8.72 -5.11
C GLN A 121 -0.31 -8.66 -4.33
N SER A 122 -0.58 -9.73 -3.58
CA SER A 122 -1.75 -9.88 -2.74
C SER A 122 -1.44 -9.49 -1.30
N TYR A 123 -2.31 -8.67 -0.72
CA TYR A 123 -2.23 -8.19 0.65
C TYR A 123 -3.46 -8.65 1.43
N ASN A 124 -3.26 -9.20 2.61
CA ASN A 124 -4.34 -9.40 3.57
C ASN A 124 -4.70 -8.04 4.18
N VAL A 125 -5.99 -7.69 4.19
CA VAL A 125 -6.45 -6.42 4.74
C VAL A 125 -6.92 -6.62 6.17
N GLU A 126 -6.26 -5.92 7.09
CA GLU A 126 -6.61 -5.92 8.51
C GLU A 126 -7.15 -4.55 8.92
N TYR A 127 -8.44 -4.53 9.25
CA TYR A 127 -9.13 -3.32 9.69
C TYR A 127 -9.05 -3.17 11.21
N ASN A 128 -8.61 -2.01 11.67
CA ASN A 128 -8.40 -1.65 13.07
C ASN A 128 -7.64 -2.74 13.85
N ALA A 129 -6.52 -3.21 13.29
CA ALA A 129 -5.65 -4.16 13.96
C ALA A 129 -5.18 -3.61 15.33
N PRO A 130 -4.96 -4.47 16.34
CA PRO A 130 -4.47 -4.04 17.65
C PRO A 130 -3.17 -3.27 17.53
N ALA A 131 -3.15 -2.04 18.06
CA ALA A 131 -1.96 -1.18 18.05
C ALA A 131 -1.46 -0.92 19.47
N VAL A 132 -0.14 -0.88 19.65
CA VAL A 132 0.48 -0.50 20.92
C VAL A 132 0.30 0.99 21.12
N ILE A 133 -0.62 1.38 22.02
CA ILE A 133 -0.94 2.79 22.30
C ILE A 133 0.17 3.46 23.13
N LYS A 134 0.79 2.70 24.02
CA LYS A 134 1.90 3.15 24.87
C LYS A 134 2.91 2.01 24.98
N PHE A 135 4.14 2.30 24.60
CA PHE A 135 5.28 1.46 24.90
C PHE A 135 6.23 2.29 25.76
N ARG A 136 6.57 1.79 26.95
CA ARG A 136 7.54 2.43 27.82
C ARG A 136 8.81 1.58 27.84
N PHE A 137 9.92 2.19 27.47
CA PHE A 137 11.22 1.62 27.74
C PHE A 137 11.53 1.74 29.24
N PRO A 138 12.33 0.83 29.80
CA PRO A 138 12.84 0.98 31.16
C PRO A 138 13.72 2.22 31.26
N ASP A 139 13.58 2.96 32.36
CA ASP A 139 14.30 4.23 32.58
C ASP A 139 15.80 4.03 32.81
N ILE A 140 16.21 2.86 33.31
CA ILE A 140 17.62 2.51 33.56
C ILE A 140 17.86 1.07 33.12
N ILE A 141 18.88 0.86 32.28
CA ILE A 141 19.43 -0.45 31.97
C ILE A 141 20.79 -0.50 32.67
N MET A 142 20.90 -1.26 33.77
CA MET A 142 22.19 -1.48 34.43
C MET A 142 22.96 -2.62 33.75
N THR A 143 24.25 -2.41 33.48
CA THR A 143 25.18 -3.43 32.99
C THR A 143 26.12 -3.85 34.14
N ASN A 144 26.30 -5.16 34.35
CA ASN A 144 27.26 -5.72 35.32
C ASN A 144 28.70 -5.59 34.84
#